data_AF-A0A3D1B4I9-F1
#
_entry.id   AF-A0A3D1B4I9-F1
#
_cell.length_a   1.000
_cell.length_b   1.000
_cell.length_c   1.000
_cell.angle_alpha   90.00
_cell.angle_beta   90.00
_cell.angle_gamma   90.00
#
_symmetry.space_group_name_H-M   'P 1'
#
loop_
_entity.id
_entity.type
_entity.pdbx_description
1 polymer ?
#
loop_
_entity_poly.entity_id
_entity_poly.type
_entity_poly.pdbx_seq_one_letter_code
_entity_poly.pdbx_strand_id
1 'polypeptide(L)' 'MKTPAYFAALTAAALLTGCVVQSTYTKTVTVTKDPSGKVLNITETETVVQPAQGYPVKLQLIKDVQP' A
#
# COMPACT_ATOMS: atom_id res chain seq x y z
N MET A 1 -21.66 38.11 15.40
CA MET A 1 -21.27 36.76 15.88
C MET A 1 -21.00 35.87 14.66
N LYS A 2 -19.76 35.83 14.15
CA LYS A 2 -19.35 34.97 13.01
C LYS A 2 -18.55 33.73 13.44
N THR A 3 -18.22 33.65 14.72
CA THR A 3 -17.48 32.57 15.40
C THR A 3 -18.04 31.16 15.22
N PRO A 4 -19.36 30.89 15.23
CA PRO A 4 -19.84 29.51 15.11
C PRO A 4 -19.60 28.91 13.72
N ALA A 5 -19.58 29.74 12.67
CA ALA A 5 -19.34 29.27 11.31
C ALA A 5 -17.89 28.80 11.10
N TYR A 6 -16.92 29.46 11.75
CA TYR A 6 -15.52 29.06 11.68
C TYR A 6 -15.27 27.73 12.38
N PHE A 7 -15.91 27.49 13.53
CA PHE A 7 -15.82 26.20 14.22
C PHE A 7 -16.45 25.06 13.42
N ALA A 8 -17.59 25.30 12.78
CA ALA A 8 -18.22 24.32 11.89
C ALA A 8 -17.36 24.00 10.66
N ALA A 9 -16.67 25.00 10.09
CA ALA A 9 -15.76 24.79 8.97
C ALA A 9 -14.52 23.98 9.38
N LEU A 10 -13.98 24.23 10.58
CA LEU A 10 -12.81 23.52 11.11
C LEU A 10 -13.11 22.05 11.40
N THR A 11 -14.28 21.75 12.00
CA THR A 11 -14.70 20.36 12.25
C THR A 11 -14.99 19.62 10.96
N ALA A 12 -15.61 20.27 9.97
CA ALA A 12 -15.81 19.68 8.65
C ALA A 12 -14.48 19.36 7.95
N ALA A 13 -13.49 20.25 8.03
CA ALA A 13 -12.16 20.03 7.45
C ALA A 13 -11.42 18.86 8.13
N ALA A 14 -11.53 18.73 9.46
CA ALA A 14 -10.91 17.63 10.21
C ALA A 14 -11.57 16.26 9.95
N LEU A 15 -12.86 16.23 9.59
CA LEU A 15 -13.54 14.99 9.19
C LEU A 15 -13.20 14.56 7.76
N LEU A 16 -12.77 15.51 6.91
CA LEU A 16 -12.35 15.25 5.53
C LEU A 16 -10.89 14.82 5.41
N THR A 17 -10.06 15.02 6.45
CA THR A 17 -8.76 14.34 6.58
C THR A 17 -9.01 12.88 6.97
N GLY A 18 -9.53 12.10 6.03
CA GLY A 18 -9.78 10.68 6.22
C GLY A 18 -8.54 9.97 6.74
N CYS A 19 -8.73 9.03 7.67
CA CYS A 19 -7.66 8.16 8.13
C CYS A 19 -7.04 7.47 6.91
N VAL A 20 -5.86 7.91 6.50
CA VAL A 20 -5.01 7.14 5.59
C VAL A 20 -4.74 5.82 6.29
N VAL A 21 -5.44 4.77 5.86
CA VAL A 21 -5.26 3.43 6.39
C VAL A 21 -3.90 2.98 5.90
N GLN A 22 -2.90 3.04 6.78
CA GLN A 22 -1.52 2.72 6.45
C GLN A 22 -1.46 1.27 5.95
N SER A 23 -1.33 1.11 4.64
CA SER A 23 -1.12 -0.20 4.03
C SER A 23 0.35 -0.54 4.18
N THR A 24 0.62 -1.77 4.61
CA THR A 24 2.00 -2.26 4.71
C THR A 24 2.27 -3.14 3.52
N TYR A 25 3.25 -2.74 2.70
CA TYR A 25 3.80 -3.56 1.63
C TYR A 25 5.13 -4.14 2.07
N THR A 26 5.25 -5.47 1.99
CA THR A 26 6.49 -6.18 2.32
C THR A 26 6.92 -6.98 1.09
N LYS A 27 8.14 -6.74 0.61
CA LYS A 27 8.80 -7.54 -0.41
C LYS A 27 10.02 -8.22 0.18
N THR A 28 10.07 -9.55 0.08
CA THR A 28 11.21 -10.36 0.49
C THR A 28 11.87 -10.95 -0.74
N VAL A 29 13.16 -10.68 -0.92
CA VAL A 29 13.97 -11.23 -2.01
C VAL A 29 15.01 -12.16 -1.42
N THR A 30 14.89 -13.44 -1.73
CA THR A 30 15.85 -14.47 -1.33
C THR A 30 16.72 -14.83 -2.52
N VAL A 31 18.02 -14.60 -2.42
CA VAL A 31 18.99 -14.92 -3.49
C VAL A 31 19.85 -16.09 -3.04
N THR A 32 19.76 -17.21 -3.75
CA THR A 32 20.63 -18.36 -3.55
C THR A 32 21.82 -18.25 -4.50
N LYS A 33 23.04 -18.32 -3.95
CA LYS A 33 24.29 -18.25 -4.71
C LYS A 33 25.12 -19.50 -4.50
N ASP A 34 25.91 -19.86 -5.51
CA ASP A 34 26.94 -20.88 -5.37
C ASP A 34 28.21 -20.32 -4.69
N PRO A 35 29.19 -21.18 -4.33
CA PRO A 35 30.43 -20.74 -3.67
C PRO A 35 31.30 -19.79 -4.51
N SER A 36 31.10 -19.77 -5.84
CA SER A 36 31.78 -18.83 -6.75
C SER A 36 31.08 -17.46 -6.83
N GLY A 37 29.95 -17.30 -6.14
CA GLY A 37 29.15 -16.08 -6.10
C GLY A 37 28.12 -15.97 -7.22
N LYS A 38 27.98 -16.99 -8.08
CA LYS A 38 26.99 -17.01 -9.16
C LYS A 38 25.60 -17.20 -8.57
N VAL A 39 24.63 -16.42 -9.06
CA VAL A 39 23.22 -16.56 -8.66
C VAL A 39 22.64 -17.83 -9.28
N LEU A 40 22.12 -18.71 -8.43
CA LEU A 40 21.46 -19.94 -8.83
C LEU A 40 19.93 -19.78 -8.88
N ASN A 41 19.38 -19.02 -7.94
CA ASN A 41 17.94 -18.80 -7.86
C ASN A 41 17.63 -17.46 -7.18
N ILE A 42 16.52 -16.84 -7.59
CA ILE A 42 15.95 -15.65 -6.96
C ILE A 42 14.49 -15.95 -6.68
N THR A 43 14.10 -15.95 -5.42
CA THR A 43 12.71 -16.10 -4.99
C THR A 43 12.22 -14.76 -4.44
N GLU A 44 11.17 -14.23 -5.04
CA GLU A 44 10.52 -13.00 -4.60
C GLU A 44 9.14 -13.31 -4.01
N THR A 45 8.91 -12.85 -2.78
CA THR A 45 7.61 -12.96 -2.10
C THR A 45 7.11 -11.56 -1.79
N GLU A 46 5.91 -11.24 -2.26
CA GLU A 46 5.26 -9.95 -2.01
C GLU A 46 3.99 -10.15 -1.19
N THR A 47 3.87 -9.40 -0.10
CA THR A 47 2.72 -9.44 0.80
C THR A 47 2.18 -8.03 1.01
N VAL A 48 0.86 -7.89 0.90
CA VAL A 48 0.14 -6.64 1.14
C VAL A 48 -0.80 -6.84 2.32
N VAL A 49 -0.61 -6.07 3.40
CA VAL A 49 -1.50 -6.07 4.56
C VAL A 49 -2.30 -4.77 4.56
N GLN A 50 -3.63 -4.89 4.47
CA GLN A 50 -4.57 -3.78 4.53
C GLN A 50 -5.39 -3.85 5.81
N PRO A 51 -5.26 -2.88 6.73
CA PRO A 51 -5.93 -2.91 8.04
C PRO A 51 -7.46 -2.86 8.00
N ALA A 52 -8.06 -2.52 6.85
CA ALA A 52 -9.51 -2.44 6.68
C ALA A 52 -9.96 -3.25 5.46
N GLN A 53 -11.17 -3.83 5.52
CA GLN A 53 -11.81 -4.36 4.33
C GLN A 53 -12.29 -3.20 3.46
N GLY A 54 -11.73 -3.06 2.26
CA GLY A 54 -12.42 -2.37 1.18
C GLY A 54 -11.83 -1.05 0.69
N TYR A 55 -10.53 -1.00 0.39
CA TYR A 55 -10.14 -0.27 -0.81
C TYR A 55 -9.97 -1.30 -1.94
N PRO A 56 -10.71 -1.18 -3.06
CA PRO A 56 -10.50 -2.07 -4.19
C PRO A 56 -9.08 -1.84 -4.70
N VAL A 57 -8.17 -2.74 -4.35
CA VAL A 57 -6.83 -2.78 -4.91
C VAL A 57 -7.02 -3.10 -6.39
N LYS A 58 -7.02 -2.09 -7.25
CA LYS A 58 -6.82 -2.31 -8.68
C LYS A 58 -5.40 -2.82 -8.85
N LEU A 59 -5.22 -4.13 -8.70
CA LEU A 59 -4.06 -4.82 -9.21
C LEU A 59 -4.06 -4.55 -10.71
N GLN A 60 -3.24 -3.60 -11.17
CA GLN A 60 -3.09 -3.35 -12.60
C GLN A 60 -2.60 -4.67 -13.20
N LEU A 61 -3.36 -5.20 -14.16
CA LEU A 61 -2.94 -6.37 -14.93
C LEU A 61 -1.55 -6.05 -15.49
N ILE A 62 -0.56 -6.87 -15.13
CA ILE A 62 0.78 -6.77 -15.68
C ILE A 62 0.64 -6.88 -17.19
N LYS A 63 1.09 -5.86 -17.93
CA LYS A 63 1.06 -5.88 -19.40
C LYS A 63 1.76 -7.16 -19.85
N ASP A 64 1.12 -7.85 -20.79
CA ASP A 64 1.59 -9.07 -21.46
C ASP A 64 1.29 -10.41 -20.76
N VAL A 65 0.55 -10.43 -19.65
CA VAL A 65 -0.08 -11.67 -19.15
C VAL A 65 -1.44 -11.85 -19.86
N GLN A 66 -1.43 -12.48 -21.03
CA GLN A 66 -2.65 -12.92 -21.73
C GLN A 66 -3.32 -14.10 -20.98
N PRO A 67 -4.66 -14.25 -21.07
CA PRO A 67 -5.42 -15.27 -20.36
C PRO A 67 -5.08 -16.72 -20.78
#